data_AF-A0A2W1BFG3-F1
#
_entry.id   AF-A0A2W1BFG3-F1
#
_cell.length_a   1.000
_cell.length_b   1.000
_cell.length_c   1.000
_cell.angle_alpha   90.00
_cell.angle_beta   90.00
_cell.angle_gamma   90.00
#
_symmetry.space_group_name_H-M   'P 1'
#
loop_
_entity.id
_entity.type
_entity.pdbx_description
1 polymer ?
#
loop_
_entity_poly.entity_id
_entity_poly.type
_entity_poly.pdbx_seq_one_letter_code
_entity_poly.pdbx_strand_id
1 'polypeptide(L)'
;MAHIQNLLIFVALCYLAVSFTEASEGGLHLHIGGSMEMPRQKRHNHNHNHKDNDDSDVEWIACDYSLRPRMRCHDCHTRLICKKVGGLLLHCPTVGAPYCNNGLCSPEPSTECA
;
A
#
# COMPACT_ATOMS: atom_id res chain seq x y z
N MET A 1 -14.76 1.45 48.57
CA MET A 1 -15.80 1.68 47.54
C MET A 1 -15.30 2.45 46.32
N ALA A 2 -14.36 3.39 46.45
CA ALA A 2 -13.79 4.15 45.30
C ALA A 2 -13.05 3.29 44.25
N HIS A 3 -12.39 2.20 44.66
CA HIS A 3 -11.67 1.32 43.73
C HIS A 3 -12.56 0.59 42.73
N ILE A 4 -13.79 0.26 43.12
CA ILE A 4 -14.75 -0.45 42.27
C ILE A 4 -15.29 0.52 41.20
N GLN A 5 -15.50 1.79 41.57
CA GLN A 5 -15.90 2.84 40.61
C GLN A 5 -14.82 3.07 39.55
N ASN A 6 -13.55 3.16 39.94
CA ASN A 6 -12.45 3.33 38.98
C ASN A 6 -12.32 2.13 38.03
N LEU A 7 -12.57 0.91 38.51
CA LEU A 7 -12.51 -0.30 37.68
C LEU A 7 -13.65 -0.33 36.65
N LEU A 8 -14.86 0.08 37.03
CA LEU A 8 -15.99 0.17 36.11
C LEU A 8 -15.79 1.24 35.03
N ILE A 9 -15.19 2.38 35.39
CA ILE A 9 -14.86 3.45 34.42
C ILE A 9 -13.84 2.95 33.40
N PHE A 10 -12.81 2.23 33.85
CA PHE A 10 -11.78 1.69 32.97
C PHE A 10 -12.34 0.67 31.96
N VAL A 11 -13.21 -0.24 32.43
CA VAL A 11 -13.88 -1.22 31.57
C VAL A 11 -14.77 -0.52 30.53
N ALA A 12 -15.54 0.50 30.93
CA ALA A 12 -16.38 1.26 29.99
C ALA A 12 -15.57 1.96 28.90
N LEU A 13 -14.39 2.52 29.24
CA LEU A 13 -13.50 3.15 28.26
C LEU A 13 -12.92 2.13 27.26
N CYS A 14 -12.59 0.91 27.71
CA CYS A 14 -12.12 -0.15 26.81
C CYS A 14 -13.20 -0.57 25.79
N TYR A 15 -14.47 -0.67 26.20
CA TYR A 15 -15.57 -1.01 25.29
C TYR A 15 -15.84 0.08 24.24
N LEU A 16 -15.71 1.36 24.62
CA LEU A 16 -15.85 2.45 23.66
C LEU A 16 -14.73 2.42 22.61
N ALA A 17 -13.48 2.12 23.00
CA ALA A 17 -12.35 2.07 22.06
C ALA A 17 -12.49 0.99 20.98
N VAL A 18 -13.07 -0.18 21.31
CA VAL A 18 -13.30 -1.28 20.35
C VAL A 18 -14.38 -0.93 19.32
N SER A 19 -15.30 -0.03 19.67
CA SER A 19 -16.40 0.36 18.77
C SER A 19 -15.95 1.31 17.65
N PHE A 20 -14.75 1.90 17.74
CA PHE A 20 -14.23 2.86 16.74
C PHE A 20 -13.43 2.22 15.60
N THR A 21 -13.27 0.89 15.55
CA THR A 21 -12.46 0.23 14.50
C THR A 21 -13.25 -0.26 13.28
N GLU A 22 -14.55 0.01 13.17
CA GLU A 22 -15.34 -0.35 11.98
C GLU A 22 -16.06 0.87 11.37
N ALA A 23 -15.33 1.70 10.63
CA ALA A 23 -15.94 2.62 9.66
C ALA A 23 -14.95 2.98 8.53
N SER A 24 -15.43 2.87 7.29
CA SER A 24 -14.75 2.98 5.97
C SER A 24 -13.99 1.71 5.56
N GLU A 25 -14.39 0.98 4.51
CA GLU A 25 -14.74 1.48 3.18
C GLU A 25 -16.06 0.90 2.62
N GLY A 26 -17.08 1.75 2.58
CA GLY A 26 -18.16 1.64 1.61
C GLY A 26 -17.74 2.38 0.33
N GLY A 27 -17.22 1.65 -0.66
CA GLY A 27 -16.95 2.17 -2.00
C GLY A 27 -18.17 1.99 -2.91
N LEU A 28 -18.87 3.08 -3.21
CA LEU A 28 -20.02 3.14 -4.12
C LEU A 28 -19.57 2.84 -5.56
N HIS A 29 -19.98 1.68 -6.09
CA HIS A 29 -19.65 1.22 -7.43
C HIS A 29 -20.53 1.95 -8.47
N LEU A 30 -20.04 3.05 -9.03
CA LEU A 30 -20.70 3.72 -10.16
C LEU A 30 -20.26 3.07 -11.47
N HIS A 31 -21.21 2.36 -12.05
CA HIS A 31 -21.14 1.61 -13.30
C HIS A 31 -21.09 2.57 -14.49
N ILE A 32 -19.98 2.62 -15.24
CA ILE A 32 -19.96 3.13 -16.63
C ILE A 32 -19.25 2.08 -17.48
N GLY A 33 -19.94 1.65 -18.53
CA GLY A 33 -19.81 0.36 -19.18
C GLY A 33 -18.57 0.16 -20.04
N GLY A 34 -18.16 -1.12 -20.09
CA GLY A 34 -17.12 -1.65 -20.96
C GLY A 34 -17.08 -3.17 -20.84
N SER A 35 -18.02 -3.82 -21.52
CA SER A 35 -18.19 -5.27 -21.60
C SER A 35 -16.92 -5.99 -22.06
N MET A 36 -16.39 -6.92 -21.24
CA MET A 36 -15.84 -8.21 -21.70
C MET A 36 -15.77 -9.20 -20.53
N GLU A 37 -16.07 -10.45 -20.86
CA GLU A 37 -16.33 -11.61 -20.00
C GLU A 37 -15.42 -11.81 -18.76
N MET A 38 -16.06 -12.12 -17.62
CA MET A 38 -15.43 -12.87 -16.54
C MET A 38 -15.48 -14.38 -16.81
N PRO A 39 -14.38 -15.08 -16.54
CA PRO A 39 -14.46 -16.39 -15.90
C PRO A 39 -14.26 -16.22 -14.39
N ARG A 40 -15.27 -16.68 -13.63
CA ARG A 40 -15.13 -17.04 -12.21
C ARG A 40 -13.95 -18.01 -12.08
N GLN A 41 -12.84 -17.57 -11.49
CA GLN A 41 -11.82 -18.50 -11.00
C GLN A 41 -11.66 -18.35 -9.49
N LYS A 42 -12.06 -19.46 -8.84
CA LYS A 42 -11.88 -19.81 -7.44
C LYS A 42 -10.57 -19.27 -6.87
N ARG A 43 -10.63 -18.92 -5.58
CA ARG A 43 -9.53 -18.98 -4.60
C ARG A 43 -8.51 -20.06 -5.02
N HIS A 44 -7.48 -19.66 -5.73
CA HIS A 44 -6.20 -20.33 -5.66
C HIS A 44 -5.36 -19.51 -4.69
N ASN A 45 -5.14 -20.13 -3.55
CA ASN A 45 -3.98 -19.95 -2.71
C ASN A 45 -2.73 -20.08 -3.61
N HIS A 46 -2.37 -19.00 -4.30
CA HIS A 46 -1.10 -18.91 -4.99
C HIS A 46 -0.09 -18.50 -3.93
N ASN A 47 0.35 -19.52 -3.20
CA ASN A 47 1.68 -19.55 -2.62
C ASN A 47 2.65 -19.54 -3.81
N HIS A 48 2.73 -18.40 -4.51
CA HIS A 48 3.75 -18.16 -5.50
C HIS A 48 5.01 -17.85 -4.71
N ASN A 49 5.66 -18.92 -4.26
CA ASN A 49 7.10 -18.94 -4.10
C ASN A 49 7.72 -18.76 -5.50
N HIS A 50 7.49 -17.61 -6.14
CA HIS A 50 8.41 -17.13 -7.15
C HIS A 50 9.59 -16.59 -6.36
N LYS A 51 10.49 -17.51 -5.99
CA LYS A 51 11.89 -17.21 -5.78
C LYS A 51 12.47 -16.87 -7.14
N ASP A 52 12.04 -15.74 -7.70
CA ASP A 52 12.96 -14.98 -8.51
C ASP A 52 13.87 -14.34 -7.49
N ASN A 53 15.05 -14.97 -7.33
CA ASN A 53 16.21 -14.30 -6.78
C ASN A 53 16.63 -13.20 -7.76
N ASP A 54 15.74 -12.24 -8.00
CA ASP A 54 16.14 -10.93 -8.42
C ASP A 54 16.61 -10.28 -7.11
N ASP A 55 17.87 -10.57 -6.78
CA ASP A 55 18.67 -9.85 -5.79
C ASP A 55 18.82 -8.43 -6.32
N SER A 56 17.68 -7.74 -6.39
CA SER A 56 17.52 -6.39 -6.86
C SER A 56 18.12 -5.58 -5.75
N ASP A 57 19.41 -5.27 -5.90
CA ASP A 57 20.24 -4.52 -4.98
C ASP A 57 19.39 -3.50 -4.23
N VAL A 58 19.02 -3.88 -3.02
CA VAL A 58 18.00 -3.17 -2.27
C VAL A 58 18.67 -1.91 -1.73
N GLU A 59 18.58 -0.84 -2.48
CA GLU A 59 19.19 0.42 -2.10
C GLU A 59 18.32 1.13 -1.04
N TRP A 60 18.95 1.47 0.08
CA TRP A 60 18.32 2.22 1.16
C TRP A 60 18.81 3.67 1.14
N ILE A 61 17.87 4.60 1.15
CA ILE A 61 18.14 6.04 1.20
C ILE A 61 17.48 6.70 2.40
N ALA A 62 17.93 7.89 2.76
CA ALA A 62 17.24 8.70 3.76
C ALA A 62 15.86 9.11 3.24
N CYS A 63 14.81 8.86 4.04
CA CYS A 63 13.49 9.42 3.77
C CYS A 63 12.82 9.88 5.06
N ASP A 64 12.28 11.10 5.02
CA ASP A 64 11.41 11.60 6.09
C ASP A 64 9.97 11.12 5.85
N TYR A 65 9.61 10.07 6.57
CA TYR A 65 8.27 9.46 6.53
C TYR A 65 7.15 10.40 6.98
N SER A 66 7.45 11.44 7.76
CA SER A 66 6.43 12.37 8.28
C SER A 66 6.09 13.48 7.29
N LEU A 67 7.06 13.86 6.45
CA LEU A 67 6.93 14.98 5.52
C LEU A 67 6.64 14.54 4.07
N ARG A 68 6.97 13.29 3.71
CA ARG A 68 6.82 12.82 2.32
C ARG A 68 5.74 11.74 2.19
N PRO A 69 5.10 11.63 1.02
CA PRO A 69 4.22 10.51 0.72
C PRO A 69 4.93 9.17 0.93
N ARG A 70 4.18 8.17 1.42
CA ARG A 70 4.71 6.83 1.68
C ARG A 70 5.29 6.16 0.43
N MET A 71 4.74 6.48 -0.74
CA MET A 71 5.20 6.00 -2.04
C MET A 71 5.31 7.18 -2.98
N ARG A 72 6.42 7.27 -3.72
CA ARG A 72 6.67 8.30 -4.73
C ARG A 72 7.69 7.82 -5.74
N CYS A 73 7.79 8.47 -6.88
CA CYS A 73 8.88 8.21 -7.82
C CYS A 73 10.16 8.86 -7.30
N HIS A 74 11.28 8.15 -7.46
CA HIS A 74 12.60 8.73 -7.26
C HIS A 74 13.16 9.22 -8.58
N ASP A 75 13.02 8.40 -9.62
CA ASP A 75 13.24 8.76 -11.02
C ASP A 75 12.17 8.10 -11.91
N CYS A 76 12.38 8.11 -13.23
CA CYS A 76 11.44 7.57 -14.21
C CYS A 76 11.27 6.06 -14.18
N HIS A 77 12.18 5.32 -13.56
CA HIS A 77 12.23 3.85 -13.54
C HIS A 77 12.34 3.27 -12.12
N THR A 78 12.44 4.12 -11.09
CA THR A 78 12.53 3.69 -9.70
C THR A 78 11.48 4.39 -8.84
N ARG A 79 10.88 3.61 -7.95
CA ARG A 79 9.96 4.10 -6.92
C ARG A 79 10.62 4.02 -5.55
N LEU A 80 10.34 5.03 -4.73
CA LEU A 80 10.73 5.11 -3.34
C LEU A 80 9.56 4.75 -2.43
N ILE A 81 9.76 3.75 -1.58
CA ILE A 81 8.85 3.43 -0.48
C ILE A 81 9.46 3.94 0.83
N CYS A 82 8.88 5.01 1.37
CA CYS A 82 9.31 5.55 2.65
C CYS A 82 8.68 4.78 3.81
N LYS A 83 9.54 4.29 4.72
CA LYS A 83 9.20 3.63 5.98
C LYS A 83 9.80 4.46 7.14
N LYS A 84 9.40 4.13 8.37
CA LYS A 84 9.96 4.77 9.58
C LYS A 84 11.48 4.61 9.71
N VAL A 85 12.05 3.54 9.15
CA VAL A 85 13.48 3.22 9.22
C VAL A 85 14.31 3.83 8.08
N GLY A 86 13.67 4.45 7.10
CA GLY A 86 14.32 4.95 5.88
C GLY A 86 13.49 4.73 4.64
N GLY A 87 14.06 5.08 3.49
CA GLY A 87 13.48 4.91 2.17
C GLY A 87 14.05 3.68 1.46
N LEU A 88 13.17 2.89 0.87
CA LEU A 88 13.49 1.73 0.08
C LEU A 88 13.33 2.08 -1.41
N LEU A 89 14.43 2.09 -2.17
CA LEU A 89 14.39 2.23 -3.62
C LEU A 89 14.12 0.88 -4.25
N LEU A 90 13.16 0.86 -5.18
CA LEU A 90 12.79 -0.32 -5.94
C LEU A 90 12.69 0.05 -7.41
N HIS A 91 13.33 -0.74 -8.26
CA HIS A 91 13.18 -0.61 -9.70
C HIS A 91 11.77 -1.04 -10.13
N CYS A 92 11.24 -0.36 -11.14
CA CYS A 92 10.05 -0.78 -11.83
C CYS A 92 10.36 -1.96 -12.77
N PRO A 93 9.44 -2.93 -12.92
CA PRO A 93 9.66 -4.05 -13.82
C PRO A 93 9.88 -3.58 -15.24
N THR A 94 10.97 -4.02 -15.88
CA THR A 94 11.30 -3.63 -17.26
C THR A 94 10.25 -4.08 -18.27
N VAL A 95 9.49 -5.13 -17.96
CA VAL A 95 8.42 -5.66 -18.81
C VAL A 95 7.06 -5.29 -18.25
N GLY A 96 6.22 -4.69 -19.09
CA GLY A 96 4.81 -4.39 -18.79
C GLY A 96 4.57 -3.12 -17.98
N ALA A 97 5.51 -2.72 -17.11
CA ALA A 97 5.36 -1.49 -16.32
C ALA A 97 6.70 -0.79 -16.00
N PRO A 98 7.49 -0.37 -17.00
CA PRO A 98 8.85 0.12 -16.78
C PRO A 98 8.94 1.53 -16.21
N TYR A 99 7.85 2.29 -16.19
CA TYR A 99 7.88 3.70 -15.79
C TYR A 99 7.28 3.92 -14.42
N CYS A 100 7.86 4.80 -13.61
CA CYS A 100 7.26 5.24 -12.37
C CYS A 100 6.37 6.47 -12.59
N ASN A 101 5.09 6.35 -12.21
CA ASN A 101 4.12 7.43 -12.19
C ASN A 101 3.51 7.54 -10.78
N ASN A 102 3.71 8.67 -10.11
CA ASN A 102 3.14 8.95 -8.78
C ASN A 102 3.45 7.86 -7.71
N GLY A 103 4.60 7.20 -7.81
CA GLY A 103 5.04 6.14 -6.90
C GLY A 103 4.59 4.73 -7.26
N LEU A 104 3.88 4.56 -8.38
CA LEU A 104 3.50 3.25 -8.93
C LEU A 104 4.14 3.01 -10.29
N CYS A 105 4.48 1.75 -10.56
CA CYS A 105 5.00 1.35 -11.85
C CYS A 105 3.84 1.25 -12.88
N SER A 106 4.09 1.73 -14.09
CA SER A 106 3.12 1.96 -15.15
C SER A 106 3.71 1.57 -16.51
N PRO A 107 2.89 1.05 -17.45
CA PRO A 107 3.29 0.82 -18.84
C PRO A 107 3.61 2.10 -19.59
N GLU A 108 2.94 3.20 -19.25
CA GLU A 108 3.05 4.49 -19.93
C GLU A 108 3.96 5.45 -19.14
N PRO A 109 4.85 6.20 -19.80
CA PRO A 109 5.68 7.21 -19.15
C PRO A 109 4.83 8.40 -18.69
N SER A 110 5.23 9.04 -17.59
CA SER A 110 4.70 10.35 -17.22
C SER A 110 5.20 11.43 -18.19
N THR A 111 4.57 12.60 -18.15
CA THR A 111 4.99 13.78 -18.92
C THR A 111 6.42 14.24 -18.63
N GLU A 112 6.96 13.88 -17.46
CA GLU A 112 8.33 14.22 -17.05
C GLU A 112 9.38 13.24 -17.59
N CYS A 113 8.93 12.08 -18.08
CA CYS A 113 9.75 10.94 -18.46
C CYS A 113 9.61 10.57 -19.95
N ALA A 114 8.97 11.43 -20.75
CA ALA A 114 8.69 11.25 -22.17
C ALA A 114 9.52 12.18 -23.07
#